data_AF-U1PAA6-F1
#
_entry.id   AF-U1PAA6-F1
#
_cell.length_a   1.000
_cell.length_b   1.000
_cell.length_c   1.000
_cell.angle_alpha   90.00
_cell.angle_beta   90.00
_cell.angle_gamma   90.00
#
_symmetry.space_group_name_H-M   'P 1'
#
loop_
_entity.id
_entity.type
_entity.pdbx_description
1 polymer ?
#
loop_
_entity_poly.entity_id
_entity_poly.type
_entity_poly.pdbx_seq_one_letter_code
_entity_poly.pdbx_strand_id
1 'polypeptide(L)' 'MIAFARDDGDNRLFVVINFGEIPATVSLPTAVGDTDLRTGGPFRKRHDPRAENTGHYIVVDDVVVCRPAST' A
#
# COMPACT_ATOMS: atom_id res chain seq x y z
N MET A 1 -12.55 2.54 -3.22
CA MET A 1 -11.19 2.55 -2.64
C MET A 1 -11.07 3.76 -1.75
N ILE A 2 -10.70 3.58 -0.49
CA ILE A 2 -10.44 4.69 0.43
C ILE A 2 -9.05 4.44 1.02
N ALA A 3 -8.14 5.40 0.84
CA ALA A 3 -6.82 5.38 1.42
C ALA A 3 -6.72 6.52 2.43
N PHE A 4 -6.26 6.20 3.63
CA PHE A 4 -6.01 7.16 4.70
C PHE A 4 -4.53 7.10 5.08
N ALA A 5 -3.93 8.28 5.24
CA ALA A 5 -2.59 8.42 5.80
C ALA A 5 -2.72 9.09 7.17
N ARG A 6 -2.10 8.49 8.20
CA ARG A 6 -1.85 9.16 9.47
C ARG A 6 -0.40 9.60 9.48
N ASP A 7 -0.18 10.84 9.87
CA ASP A 7 1.14 11.44 10.01
C ASP A 7 1.33 11.82 11.49
N ASP A 8 2.39 11.31 12.11
CA ASP A 8 2.83 11.66 13.46
C ASP A 8 4.32 12.03 13.42
N GLY A 9 4.63 13.14 12.76
CA GLY A 9 5.98 13.65 12.58
C GLY A 9 6.79 12.75 11.64
N ASP A 10 7.79 12.05 12.17
CA ASP A 10 8.64 11.16 11.37
C ASP A 10 7.96 9.82 11.03
N ASN A 11 6.79 9.54 11.62
CA ASN A 11 6.09 8.26 11.48
C ASN A 11 4.83 8.39 10.64
N ARG A 12 4.97 8.25 9.32
CA ARG A 12 3.83 8.16 8.40
C ARG A 12 3.32 6.72 8.27
N LEU A 13 2.01 6.53 8.41
CA LEU A 13 1.33 5.24 8.27
C LEU A 13 0.28 5.32 7.16
N PHE A 14 0.25 4.34 6.27
CA PHE A 14 -0.80 4.15 5.27
C PHE A 14 -1.74 3.03 5.69
N VAL A 15 -3.03 3.31 5.66
CA VAL A 15 -4.10 2.31 5.80
C VAL A 15 -4.92 2.33 4.52
N VAL A 16 -4.90 1.22 3.81
CA VAL A 16 -5.62 1.08 2.54
C VAL A 16 -6.69 0.03 2.71
N ILE A 17 -7.94 0.41 2.44
CA ILE A 17 -9.11 -0.46 2.57
C ILE A 17 -9.75 -0.66 1.19
N ASN A 18 -9.89 -1.92 0.81
CA ASN A 18 -10.66 -2.35 -0.33
C ASN A 18 -12.04 -2.84 0.15
N PHE A 19 -13.10 -2.17 -0.30
CA PHE A 19 -14.49 -2.59 -0.05
C PHE A 19 -15.07 -3.42 -1.21
N GLY A 20 -14.30 -3.66 -2.26
CA GLY A 20 -14.73 -4.47 -3.40
C GLY A 20 -14.70 -5.95 -3.07
N GLU A 21 -15.49 -6.73 -3.81
CA GLU A 21 -15.52 -8.20 -3.70
C GLU A 21 -14.26 -8.87 -4.27
N ILE A 22 -13.49 -8.14 -5.08
CA ILE A 22 -12.26 -8.62 -5.72
C ILE A 22 -11.05 -7.76 -5.31
N PRO A 23 -9.83 -8.32 -5.31
CA PRO A 23 -8.62 -7.57 -4.98
C PRO A 23 -8.39 -6.38 -5.91
N ALA A 24 -7.99 -5.26 -5.33
CA ALA A 24 -7.76 -4.02 -6.07
C ALA A 24 -6.26 -3.66 -6.10
N THR A 25 -5.77 -3.23 -7.27
CA THR A 25 -4.46 -2.59 -7.38
C THR A 25 -4.61 -1.12 -7.00
N VAL A 26 -3.83 -0.66 -6.02
CA VAL A 26 -3.86 0.70 -5.49
C VAL A 26 -2.53 1.39 -5.76
N SER A 27 -2.58 2.59 -6.34
CA SER A 27 -1.41 3.47 -6.48
C SER A 27 -1.19 4.27 -5.21
N LEU A 28 0.04 4.28 -4.71
CA LEU A 28 0.48 5.01 -3.54
C LEU A 28 1.40 6.17 -3.95
N PRO A 29 1.40 7.27 -3.17
CA PRO A 29 2.20 8.45 -3.48
C PRO A 29 3.72 8.24 -3.24
N THR A 30 4.12 7.16 -2.58
CA THR A 30 5.52 6.85 -2.26
C THR A 30 5.72 5.34 -2.14
N ALA A 31 6.98 4.90 -2.24
CA ALA A 31 7.34 3.51 -2.00
C ALA A 31 7.00 3.13 -0.56
N VAL A 32 6.54 1.91 -0.36
CA VAL A 32 6.23 1.35 0.95
C VAL A 32 7.05 0.09 1.20
N GLY A 33 7.21 -0.28 2.47
CA GLY A 33 7.76 -1.57 2.88
C GLY A 33 7.02 -2.74 2.23
N ASP A 34 7.49 -3.97 2.38
CA ASP A 34 6.85 -5.18 1.83
C ASP A 34 5.95 -5.93 2.83
N THR A 35 5.96 -5.48 4.08
CA THR A 35 5.29 -6.14 5.20
C THR A 35 4.02 -5.39 5.59
N ASP A 36 2.92 -6.13 5.75
CA ASP A 36 1.67 -5.64 6.32
C ASP A 36 1.80 -5.62 7.84
N LEU A 37 1.75 -4.43 8.43
CA LEU A 37 1.90 -4.23 9.86
C LEU A 37 0.73 -4.78 10.68
N ARG A 38 -0.42 -5.07 10.05
CA ARG A 38 -1.56 -5.71 10.72
C ARG A 38 -1.29 -7.19 10.99
N THR A 39 -0.69 -7.88 10.02
CA THR A 39 -0.54 -9.34 10.04
C THR A 39 0.90 -9.79 10.28
N GLY A 40 1.88 -8.91 10.10
CA GLY A 40 3.31 -9.23 10.07
C GLY A 40 3.74 -10.00 8.82
N GLY A 41 2.83 -10.28 7.89
CA GLY A 41 3.09 -11.02 6.66
C GLY A 41 3.43 -10.13 5.47
N PRO A 42 4.05 -10.68 4.41
CA PRO A 42 4.27 -9.93 3.19
C PRO A 42 2.94 -9.66 2.48
N PHE A 43 2.76 -8.47 1.93
CA PHE A 43 1.64 -8.18 1.03
C PHE A 43 2.08 -8.25 -0.44
N ARG A 44 1.09 -8.45 -1.31
CA ARG A 44 1.32 -8.57 -2.76
C ARG A 44 1.59 -7.19 -3.37
N LYS A 45 2.79 -6.98 -3.89
CA LYS A 45 3.10 -5.86 -4.77
C LYS A 45 2.85 -6.30 -6.20
N ARG A 46 2.14 -5.48 -6.99
CA ARG A 46 1.98 -5.75 -8.42
C ARG A 46 2.72 -4.67 -9.18
N HIS A 47 3.77 -5.04 -9.89
CA HIS A 47 4.33 -4.17 -10.92
C HIS A 47 3.32 -4.17 -12.08
N ASP A 48 2.80 -2.99 -12.45
CA ASP A 48 2.04 -2.85 -13.68
C ASP A 48 3.03 -2.54 -14.82
N PRO A 49 3.27 -3.48 -15.75
CA PRO A 49 4.23 -3.28 -16.83
C PRO A 49 3.78 -2.23 -17.87
N ARG A 50 2.54 -1.74 -17.78
CA ARG A 50 1.99 -0.69 -18.64
C ARG A 50 1.94 0.68 -17.99
N ALA A 51 2.07 0.74 -16.66
CA ALA A 51 2.32 2.02 -16.01
C ALA A 51 3.74 2.44 -16.37
N GLU A 52 3.91 3.66 -16.89
CA GLU A 52 5.24 4.28 -16.91
C GLU A 52 5.86 4.10 -15.52
N ASN A 53 7.12 3.66 -15.50
CA ASN A 53 7.81 2.88 -14.47
C ASN A 53 8.01 3.60 -13.11
N THR A 54 7.04 4.39 -12.65
CA THR A 54 7.16 5.38 -11.57
C THR A 54 6.09 5.24 -10.48
N GLY A 55 5.07 4.40 -10.67
CA GLY A 55 4.00 4.23 -9.69
C GLY A 55 4.31 3.19 -8.61
N HIS A 56 3.94 3.46 -7.36
CA HIS A 56 4.07 2.54 -6.24
C HIS A 56 2.77 1.78 -6.04
N TYR A 57 2.69 0.54 -6.53
CA TYR A 57 1.44 -0.21 -6.55
C TYR A 57 1.42 -1.37 -5.56
N ILE A 58 0.30 -1.50 -4.86
CA ILE A 58 0.03 -2.61 -3.95
C ILE A 58 -1.30 -3.28 -4.30
N VAL A 59 -1.42 -4.58 -4.08
CA VAL A 59 -2.68 -5.30 -4.18
C VAL A 59 -3.29 -5.39 -2.80
N VAL A 60 -4.54 -4.97 -2.69
CA VAL A 60 -5.29 -4.97 -1.43
C VAL A 60 -6.50 -5.87 -1.59
N ASP A 61 -6.50 -6.98 -0.86
CA ASP A 61 -7.63 -7.89 -0.77
C ASP A 61 -8.71 -7.25 0.12
N ASP A 62 -8.40 -6.99 1.41
CA ASP A 62 -9.28 -6.37 2.40
C ASP A 62 -8.70 -5.05 2.96
N VAL A 63 -7.63 -5.15 3.76
CA VAL A 63 -6.98 -4.06 4.48
C VAL A 63 -5.48 -4.34 4.51
N VAL A 64 -4.70 -3.34 4.11
CA VAL A 64 -3.24 -3.34 4.25
C VAL A 64 -2.82 -2.14 5.09
N VAL A 65 -1.94 -2.39 6.06
CA VAL A 65 -1.30 -1.34 6.87
C VAL A 65 0.18 -1.35 6.58
N CYS A 66 0.72 -0.23 6.09
CA CYS A 66 2.15 -0.15 5.73
C CYS A 66 2.74 1.23 6.04
N ARG A 67 4.07 1.30 6.02
CA ARG A 67 4.84 2.55 6.15
C ARG A 67 5.56 2.86 4.85
N PRO A 68 5.89 4.13 4.58
CA PRO A 68 6.88 4.47 3.56
C PRO A 68 8.12 3.60 3.74
N ALA A 69 8.74 3.20 2.64
CA ALA A 69 10.05 2.58 2.68
C ALA A 69 11.04 3.63 3.21
N SER A 70 11.80 3.28 4.24
CA SER A 70 12.94 4.11 4.67
C SER A 70 13.95 4.15 3.52
N THR A 71 14.41 5.36 3.19
CA THR A 71 15.46 5.61 2.20
C THR A 71 16.79 4.99 2.63
#